data_AF-A0A161TRU0-F1
#
_entry.id   AF-A0A161TRU0-F1
#
_cell.length_a   1.000
_cell.length_b   1.000
_cell.length_c   1.000
_cell.angle_alpha   90.00
_cell.angle_beta   90.00
_cell.angle_gamma   90.00
#
_symmetry.space_group_name_H-M   'P 1'
#
loop_
_entity.id
_entity.type
_entity.pdbx_description
1 polymer ?
#
loop_
_entity_poly.entity_id
_entity_poly.type
_entity_poly.pdbx_seq_one_letter_code
_entity_poly.pdbx_strand_id
1 'polypeptide(L)' 'MGTTYIPVYDIISSKDWYVNKLGAGLNLDEDKAILNLADQSIFLVRLHQGQTSNFNDFNGEERFSLSLK' A
#
# COMPACT_ATOMS: atom_id res chain seq x y z
N MET A 1 10.59 -10.02 8.20
CA MET A 1 9.15 -9.73 8.07
C MET A 1 8.98 -8.94 6.78
N GLY A 2 8.49 -9.57 5.71
CA GLY A 2 8.35 -8.94 4.40
C GLY A 2 7.32 -7.82 4.47
N THR A 3 7.68 -6.63 4.00
CA THR A 3 6.77 -5.48 3.89
C THR A 3 6.63 -5.13 2.42
N THR A 4 5.40 -5.10 1.92
CA THR A 4 5.12 -4.81 0.51
C THR A 4 4.43 -3.46 0.39
N TYR A 5 4.92 -2.58 -0.47
CA TYR A 5 4.29 -1.28 -0.76
C TYR A 5 3.56 -1.35 -2.08
N ILE A 6 2.25 -1.14 -2.06
CA ILE A 6 1.41 -1.16 -3.25
C ILE A 6 0.93 0.26 -3.53
N PRO A 7 1.38 0.87 -4.64
CA PRO A 7 0.85 2.15 -5.07
C PRO A 7 -0.61 2.01 -5.53
N VAL A 8 -1.49 2.88 -5.05
CA VAL A 8 -2.92 2.89 -5.39
C VAL A 8 -3.41 4.29 -5.71
N TYR A 9 -4.36 4.42 -6.63
CA TYR A 9 -4.99 5.73 -6.91
C TYR A 9 -5.88 6.21 -5.77
N ASP A 10 -6.66 5.27 -5.22
CA ASP A 10 -7.56 5.54 -4.11
C ASP A 10 -7.39 4.49 -3.02
N ILE A 11 -6.97 4.94 -1.84
CA ILE A 11 -6.72 4.08 -0.68
C ILE A 11 -8.02 3.43 -0.21
N ILE A 12 -9.15 4.14 -0.26
CA ILE A 12 -10.44 3.68 0.27
C ILE A 12 -10.98 2.51 -0.57
N SER A 13 -11.05 2.68 -1.88
CA SER A 13 -11.51 1.65 -2.80
C SER A 13 -10.59 0.44 -2.79
N SER A 14 -9.28 0.69 -2.68
CA SER A 14 -8.29 -0.38 -2.67
C SER A 14 -8.35 -1.19 -1.38
N LYS A 15 -8.38 -0.54 -0.20
CA LYS A 15 -8.50 -1.27 1.09
C LYS A 15 -9.76 -2.11 1.10
N ASP A 16 -10.88 -1.59 0.61
CA ASP A 16 -12.15 -2.30 0.61
C ASP A 16 -12.09 -3.52 -0.30
N TRP A 17 -11.39 -3.44 -1.44
CA TRP A 17 -11.14 -4.61 -2.28
C TRP A 17 -10.31 -5.67 -1.55
N TYR A 18 -9.18 -5.30 -0.92
CA TYR A 18 -8.31 -6.24 -0.21
C TYR A 18 -9.01 -6.91 0.98
N VAL A 19 -9.79 -6.14 1.74
CA VAL A 19 -10.58 -6.66 2.87
C VAL A 19 -11.66 -7.61 2.36
N ASN A 20 -12.47 -7.19 1.38
CA ASN A 20 -13.65 -7.96 0.94
C ASN A 20 -13.31 -9.15 0.03
N LYS A 21 -12.21 -9.09 -0.72
CA LYS A 21 -11.82 -10.15 -1.66
C LYS A 21 -10.79 -11.12 -1.09
N LEU A 22 -9.87 -10.62 -0.26
CA LEU A 22 -8.76 -11.42 0.27
C LEU A 22 -8.85 -11.64 1.78
N GLY A 23 -9.84 -11.06 2.47
CA GLY A 23 -10.01 -11.20 3.91
C GLY A 23 -8.87 -10.55 4.71
N ALA A 24 -8.19 -9.55 4.12
CA ALA A 24 -7.07 -8.88 4.78
C ALA A 24 -7.54 -8.13 6.03
N GLY A 25 -6.77 -8.22 7.13
CA GLY A 25 -6.98 -7.42 8.32
C GLY A 25 -6.61 -5.96 8.05
N LEU A 26 -7.48 -5.01 8.37
CA LEU A 26 -7.27 -3.59 8.12
C LEU A 26 -6.75 -2.87 9.36
N ASN A 27 -5.66 -2.11 9.18
CA ASN A 27 -5.20 -1.11 10.12
C ASN A 27 -5.04 0.23 9.37
N LEU A 28 -5.48 1.33 9.98
CA LEU A 28 -5.50 2.65 9.35
C LEU A 28 -4.45 3.55 9.99
N ASP A 29 -3.67 4.23 9.15
CA ASP A 29 -2.75 5.32 9.51
C ASP A 29 -3.22 6.59 8.78
N GLU A 30 -2.84 7.77 9.26
CA GLU A 30 -3.41 9.06 8.83
C GLU A 30 -3.41 9.29 7.31
N ASP A 31 -2.41 8.73 6.61
CA ASP A 31 -2.26 8.83 5.14
C ASP A 31 -2.10 7.48 4.42
N LYS A 32 -2.21 6.35 5.13
CA LYS A 32 -1.89 5.01 4.58
C LYS A 32 -2.85 3.95 5.12
N ALA A 33 -3.16 2.95 4.29
CA ALA A 33 -3.82 1.74 4.78
C ALA A 33 -2.79 0.62 4.92
N ILE A 34 -2.71 0.04 6.10
CA ILE A 34 -1.86 -1.11 6.39
C ILE A 34 -2.76 -2.35 6.44
N LEU A 35 -2.51 -3.29 5.56
CA LEU A 35 -3.25 -4.54 5.45
C LEU A 35 -2.36 -5.66 5.98
N ASN A 36 -2.92 -6.53 6.83
CA ASN A 36 -2.30 -7.79 7.18
C ASN A 36 -2.96 -8.89 6.34
N LEU A 37 -2.18 -9.53 5.48
CA LEU A 37 -2.61 -10.66 4.68
C LEU A 37 -1.63 -11.81 4.90
N ALA A 38 -2.10 -12.90 5.50
CA ALA A 38 -1.31 -14.11 5.76
C ALA A 38 0.04 -13.81 6.46
N ASP A 39 0.00 -13.02 7.54
CA ASP A 39 1.15 -12.57 8.34
C ASP A 39 2.16 -11.69 7.57
N GLN A 40 1.74 -11.14 6.42
CA GLN A 40 2.49 -10.15 5.67
C GLN A 40 1.83 -8.78 5.75
N SER A 41 2.64 -7.77 6.03
CA SER A 41 2.20 -6.37 6.04
C SER A 41 2.27 -5.78 4.65
N ILE A 42 1.14 -5.31 4.15
CA ILE A 42 0.97 -4.63 2.88
C ILE A 42 0.59 -3.17 3.16
N PHE A 43 1.35 -2.23 2.62
CA PHE A 43 1.12 -0.80 2.77
C PHE A 43 0.56 -0.26 1.46
N LEU A 44 -0.69 0.19 1.49
CA LEU A 44 -1.28 0.92 0.38
C LEU A 44 -0.86 2.38 0.46
N VAL A 45 -0.20 2.87 -0.58
CA VAL A 45 0.27 4.25 -0.63
C VAL A 45 -0.38 4.96 -1.81
N ARG A 46 -0.94 6.15 -1.59
CA ARG A 46 -1.58 6.92 -2.66
C ARG A 46 -0.54 7.36 -3.69
N LEU A 47 -0.81 7.10 -4.97
CA LEU A 47 -0.01 7.59 -6.09
C LEU A 47 -0.21 9.10 -6.28
N HIS A 48 0.89 9.82 -6.52
CA HIS A 48 0.82 11.13 -7.17
C HIS A 48 0.51 10.94 -8.67
N GLN A 49 -0.33 11.80 -9.25
CA GLN A 49 -0.73 11.71 -10.67
C GLN A 49 0.51 11.57 -11.58
N GLY A 50 0.59 10.47 -12.35
CA GLY A 50 1.59 10.26 -13.40
C GLY A 50 2.73 9.30 -13.11
N GLN A 51 2.83 8.67 -11.92
CA GLN A 51 3.92 7.73 -11.60
C GLN A 51 3.50 6.26 -11.77
N THR A 52 4.33 5.50 -12.50
CA THR A 52 4.20 4.05 -12.69
C THR A 52 5.45 3.35 -12.16
N SER A 53 5.26 2.46 -11.18
CA SER A 53 6.23 1.53 -10.59
C SER A 53 7.28 2.08 -9.61
N ASN A 54 7.89 3.24 -9.88
CA ASN A 54 8.70 3.97 -8.91
C ASN A 54 7.93 5.24 -8.56
N PHE A 55 7.51 5.37 -7.30
CA PHE A 55 6.74 6.54 -6.88
C PHE A 55 7.43 7.27 -5.73
N ASN A 56 7.35 8.59 -5.76
CA ASN A 56 7.76 9.41 -4.64
C ASN A 56 6.57 9.47 -3.67
N ASP A 57 6.80 9.12 -2.42
CA ASP A 57 5.78 9.34 -1.39
C ASP A 57 5.57 10.84 -1.13
N PHE A 58 4.61 11.19 -0.28
CA PHE A 58 4.30 12.59 0.05
C PHE A 58 5.49 13.35 0.65
N ASN A 59 6.49 12.64 1.17
CA ASN A 59 7.71 13.21 1.74
C ASN A 59 8.83 13.34 0.70
N GLY A 60 8.59 12.98 -0.57
CA GLY A 60 9.57 13.03 -1.65
C GLY A 60 10.55 11.85 -1.66
N GLU A 61 10.31 10.79 -0.88
CA GLU A 61 11.15 9.59 -0.91
C GLU A 61 10.72 8.65 -2.03
N GLU A 62 11.68 8.21 -2.84
CA GLU A 62 11.46 7.20 -3.89
C GLU A 62 11.21 5.83 -3.24
N ARG A 63 10.03 5.26 -3.51
CA ARG A 63 9.60 3.94 -3.05
C ARG A 63 9.50 3.00 -4.25
N PHE A 64 10.16 1.84 -4.13
CA PHE A 64 10.06 0.76 -5.10
C PHE A 64 8.88 -0.15 -4.76
N SER A 65 8.11 -0.55 -5.77
CA SER A 65 6.90 -1.37 -5.65
C SER A 65 7.12 -2.77 -5.04
N LEU A 66 8.37 -3.22 -4.89
CA LEU A 66 8.71 -4.47 -4.21
C LEU A 66 10.14 -4.39 -3.66
N SER A 67 10.29 -4.35 -2.33
CA SER A 67 11.59 -4.50 -1.66
C SER A 67 11.59 -5.81 -0.88
N LEU A 68 12.24 -6.85 -1.43
CA LEU A 68 12.52 -8.09 -0.72
C LEU A 68 13.82 -7.92 0.08
N LYS A 69 13.77 -8.16 1.39
CA LYS A 69 14.96 -8.23 2.27
C LYS A 69 15.08 -9.62 2.85
#